data_AF-A0A6L8FY67-F1
#
_entry.id   AF-A0A6L8FY67-F1
#
_cell.length_a   1.000
_cell.length_b   1.000
_cell.length_c   1.000
_cell.angle_alpha   90.00
_cell.angle_beta   90.00
_cell.angle_gamma   90.00
#
_symmetry.space_group_name_H-M   'P 1'
#
loop_
_entity.id
_entity.type
_entity.pdbx_description
1 polymer ?
#
loop_
_entity_poly.entity_id
_entity_poly.type
_entity_poly.pdbx_seq_one_letter_code
_entity_poly.pdbx_strand_id
1 'polypeptide(L)'
;MMIKRFHVFESRTHAFKDDEVLQENIIFHAVKGSALGTVRITSSYSVEFSKEYGEMIVEDMTQRTVPYTSVVKPDDPEQFIHIATTDFEQHVVDRISVFNYTLEDLGIEVSTGPLVDFRLKEHLRQKPGPGTAPLLYPAHFDADGLTWPKSGKKPNAINITPDSEKWLWSNNGHYVVTKRFTAKEERRRIVAAIYDSSLPARKVGFENHLNVFHRQKQGLSKEIALGLAVYLNCTLVDKYFRQFNGHTQVNSADLRTIHYPSLETLAKFGSLAKGKIPLQKDIDYLINQEVSRMGKKSMLDPIQAQQKINEALNLLINFGLPRGQQNERSALTLLAILNLKPDGSWQELEQPLMGITPIMEFCRAFYGKEYAPNTRETFRRQTMHQFVEAGIALYNPDEPDRPVNSPKACYQISPETFAVILTYGTDQWDQTLSSYLEERETLAQLYEMQRKMQMIPVEVEEDYEIALTPGTHSKLIKDIIVEFAPRYAPGSEVIYVGDTGSKIGYLQQSRLLELGVEVDEHGKMPDVVLYYQEKNWLFLIEAVTTHGPVDSKRHRELSTLFAKAIPGLVYVTAFPDRTTMGKYITEISWETEVWVAETPTHIIHFDGNRFLGPYETS
;
A
#
# COMPACT_ATOMS: atom_id res chain seq x y z
N MET A 1 25.60 19.28 8.80
CA MET A 1 24.59 19.34 7.72
C MET A 1 23.33 18.72 8.29
N MET A 2 22.16 19.37 8.18
CA MET A 2 20.91 18.80 8.67
C MET A 2 20.09 18.30 7.49
N ILE A 3 19.77 17.02 7.48
CA ILE A 3 18.83 16.47 6.49
C ILE A 3 17.41 16.82 6.95
N LYS A 4 16.59 17.35 6.05
CA LYS A 4 15.20 17.72 6.30
C LYS A 4 14.22 16.73 5.70
N ARG A 5 14.51 16.23 4.50
CA ARG A 5 13.60 15.35 3.76
C ARG A 5 14.34 14.24 3.02
N PHE A 6 13.71 13.08 2.97
CA PHE A 6 14.01 11.99 2.05
C PHE A 6 12.75 11.60 1.27
N HIS A 7 12.92 11.26 0.00
CA HIS A 7 11.93 10.57 -0.81
C HIS A 7 12.58 9.33 -1.44
N VAL A 8 11.96 8.17 -1.27
CA VAL A 8 12.45 6.87 -1.75
C VAL A 8 11.42 6.26 -2.69
N PHE A 9 11.88 5.76 -3.84
CA PHE A 9 11.02 5.00 -4.75
C PHE A 9 11.07 3.51 -4.41
N GLU A 10 9.91 2.94 -4.04
CA GLU A 10 9.78 1.53 -3.59
C GLU A 10 9.95 0.52 -4.75
N SER A 11 9.75 0.96 -6.00
CA SER A 11 9.97 0.13 -7.20
C SER A 11 10.78 0.86 -8.26
N ARG A 12 11.81 0.20 -8.78
CA ARG A 12 12.60 0.70 -9.91
C ARG A 12 11.93 0.43 -11.25
N THR A 13 11.30 -0.73 -11.38
CA THR A 13 10.70 -1.21 -12.63
C THR A 13 9.40 -0.49 -12.95
N HIS A 14 8.70 0.00 -11.93
CA HIS A 14 7.49 0.78 -12.12
C HIS A 14 7.80 2.26 -12.32
N ALA A 15 8.70 2.82 -11.50
CA ALA A 15 9.07 4.23 -11.53
C ALA A 15 9.92 4.63 -12.74
N PHE A 16 10.86 3.79 -13.16
CA PHE A 16 11.89 4.13 -14.16
C PHE A 16 12.02 3.05 -15.23
N LYS A 17 10.88 2.52 -15.68
CA LYS A 17 10.81 1.39 -16.62
C LYS A 17 11.62 1.63 -17.90
N ASP A 18 11.70 2.89 -18.34
CA ASP A 18 12.31 3.28 -19.60
C ASP A 18 13.79 3.70 -19.47
N ASP A 19 14.31 3.82 -18.24
CA ASP A 19 15.64 4.42 -17.98
C ASP A 19 16.72 3.40 -17.57
N GLU A 20 16.43 2.08 -17.66
CA GLU A 20 17.35 0.98 -17.29
C GLU A 20 18.06 1.18 -15.92
N VAL A 21 17.40 1.83 -14.96
CA VAL A 21 18.04 2.24 -13.70
C VAL A 21 18.38 1.02 -12.83
N LEU A 22 19.68 0.81 -12.59
CA LEU A 22 20.21 -0.31 -11.80
C LEU A 22 20.35 -0.03 -10.29
N GLN A 23 20.14 1.21 -9.84
CA GLN A 23 20.34 1.65 -8.44
C GLN A 23 19.04 2.14 -7.78
N GLU A 24 19.02 2.20 -6.46
CA GLU A 24 17.93 2.84 -5.70
C GLU A 24 18.02 4.36 -5.85
N ASN A 25 16.91 5.00 -6.23
CA ASN A 25 16.83 6.45 -6.36
C ASN A 25 16.28 7.05 -5.07
N ILE A 26 17.10 7.88 -4.44
CA ILE A 26 16.74 8.64 -3.24
C ILE A 26 16.87 10.12 -3.58
N ILE A 27 15.82 10.88 -3.33
CA ILE A 27 15.86 12.34 -3.36
C ILE A 27 15.98 12.82 -1.92
N PHE A 28 16.95 13.68 -1.63
CA PHE A 28 17.10 14.25 -0.29
C PHE A 28 17.27 15.76 -0.33
N HIS A 29 16.81 16.41 0.74
CA HIS A 29 16.99 17.85 0.96
C HIS A 29 17.71 18.04 2.30
N ALA A 30 18.84 18.75 2.26
CA ALA A 30 19.63 19.06 3.44
C ALA A 30 20.02 20.55 3.51
N VAL A 31 20.12 21.07 4.72
CA VAL A 31 20.43 22.47 5.03
C VAL A 31 21.71 22.55 5.85
N LYS A 32 22.64 23.44 5.48
CA LYS A 32 23.88 23.68 6.24
C LYS A 32 23.61 24.64 7.40
N GLY A 33 24.17 24.37 8.59
CA GLY A 33 24.13 25.29 9.74
C GLY A 33 22.81 25.33 10.54
N SER A 34 21.86 24.42 10.27
CA SER A 34 20.61 24.32 11.04
C SER A 34 20.76 23.39 12.24
N ALA A 35 20.02 23.67 13.32
CA ALA A 35 19.95 22.82 14.51
C ALA A 35 19.28 21.47 14.19
N LEU A 36 19.74 20.38 14.82
CA LEU A 36 19.15 19.05 14.66
C LEU A 36 17.69 19.06 15.14
N GLY A 37 16.83 18.34 14.42
CA GLY A 37 15.39 18.31 14.62
C GLY A 37 14.80 17.06 14.00
N THR A 38 13.66 17.17 13.32
CA THR A 38 13.02 16.03 12.66
C THR A 38 13.36 15.94 11.17
N VAL A 39 13.27 14.73 10.63
CA VAL A 39 13.44 14.37 9.22
C VAL A 39 12.11 13.81 8.71
N ARG A 40 11.60 14.35 7.61
CA ARG A 40 10.42 13.80 6.91
C ARG A 40 10.88 12.78 5.87
N ILE A 41 10.43 11.53 5.98
CA ILE A 41 10.73 10.47 5.02
C ILE A 41 9.42 10.16 4.29
N THR A 42 9.48 10.09 2.96
CA THR A 42 8.34 9.75 2.10
C THR A 42 8.74 8.62 1.17
N SER A 43 7.79 7.77 0.79
CA SER A 43 8.02 6.77 -0.26
C SER A 43 6.81 6.56 -1.15
N SER A 44 7.04 6.17 -2.41
CA SER A 44 5.99 5.83 -3.38
C SER A 44 6.49 4.79 -4.38
N TYR A 45 5.56 4.06 -5.01
CA TYR A 45 5.83 3.26 -6.20
C TYR A 45 5.69 4.08 -7.48
N SER A 46 4.77 5.05 -7.50
CA SER A 46 4.53 5.92 -8.64
C SER A 46 5.48 7.13 -8.68
N VAL A 47 5.71 7.62 -9.90
CA VAL A 47 6.52 8.81 -10.23
C VAL A 47 5.67 9.99 -10.68
N GLU A 48 4.35 9.84 -10.71
CA GLU A 48 3.43 10.88 -11.15
C GLU A 48 3.11 11.82 -10.00
N PHE A 49 4.00 12.80 -9.77
CA PHE A 49 3.77 13.82 -8.77
C PHE A 49 2.81 14.89 -9.27
N SER A 50 1.75 15.15 -8.50
CA SER A 50 0.91 16.32 -8.64
C SER A 50 1.24 17.35 -7.56
N LYS A 51 0.96 18.61 -7.83
CA LYS A 51 1.10 19.69 -6.85
C LYS A 51 -0.26 20.00 -6.25
N GLU A 52 -0.47 19.60 -5.00
CA GLU A 52 -1.70 19.88 -4.24
C GLU A 52 -1.35 20.69 -3.00
N TYR A 53 -2.09 21.79 -2.76
CA TYR A 53 -1.90 22.67 -1.61
C TYR A 53 -0.45 23.16 -1.39
N GLY A 54 0.34 23.26 -2.47
CA GLY A 54 1.73 23.69 -2.41
C GLY A 54 2.75 22.58 -2.09
N GLU A 55 2.31 21.34 -1.88
CA GLU A 55 3.16 20.17 -1.72
C GLU A 55 3.14 19.28 -2.96
N MET A 56 4.26 18.59 -3.23
CA MET A 56 4.33 17.54 -4.26
C MET A 56 3.86 16.24 -3.62
N ILE A 57 2.83 15.62 -4.18
CA ILE A 57 2.20 14.40 -3.66
C ILE A 57 2.00 13.39 -4.78
N VAL A 58 1.98 12.10 -4.42
CA VAL A 58 1.65 10.97 -5.31
C VAL A 58 0.54 10.16 -4.63
N GLU A 59 -0.34 9.52 -5.41
CA GLU A 59 -1.53 8.83 -4.90
C GLU A 59 -1.22 7.78 -3.82
N ASP A 60 -0.12 7.04 -3.98
CA ASP A 60 0.30 5.94 -3.11
C ASP A 60 1.37 6.36 -2.08
N MET A 61 1.60 7.67 -1.93
CA MET A 61 2.66 8.18 -1.08
C MET A 61 2.42 7.84 0.39
N THR A 62 3.41 7.18 1.01
CA THR A 62 3.50 7.05 2.46
C THR A 62 4.41 8.12 3.02
N GLN A 63 4.19 8.50 4.28
CA GLN A 63 5.00 9.51 4.95
C GLN A 63 5.21 9.17 6.41
N ARG A 64 6.38 9.54 6.92
CA ARG A 64 6.69 9.51 8.36
C ARG A 64 7.62 10.66 8.75
N THR A 65 7.56 11.07 10.00
CA THR A 65 8.45 12.09 10.56
C THR A 65 9.16 11.53 11.77
N VAL A 66 10.49 11.51 11.73
CA VAL A 66 11.32 10.91 12.81
C VAL A 66 12.39 11.89 13.31
N PRO A 67 12.90 11.72 14.54
CA PRO A 67 14.07 12.45 15.01
C PRO A 67 15.28 12.20 14.11
N TYR A 68 16.14 13.22 13.92
CA TYR A 68 17.37 13.09 13.12
C TYR A 68 18.27 11.95 13.61
N THR A 69 18.33 11.74 14.93
CA THR A 69 19.12 10.68 15.57
C THR A 69 18.65 9.26 15.24
N SER A 70 17.43 9.11 14.72
CA SER A 70 16.93 7.81 14.23
C SER A 70 17.43 7.50 12.81
N VAL A 71 17.81 8.53 12.05
CA VAL A 71 18.31 8.40 10.68
C VAL A 71 19.84 8.35 10.66
N VAL A 72 20.51 9.16 11.47
CA VAL A 72 21.95 9.12 11.67
C VAL A 72 22.21 8.87 13.15
N LYS A 73 22.68 7.66 13.46
CA LYS A 73 22.86 7.21 14.85
C LYS A 73 24.07 7.91 15.48
N PRO A 74 23.94 8.52 16.68
CA PRO A 74 25.06 9.21 17.34
C PRO A 74 26.22 8.31 17.72
N ASP A 75 25.92 7.02 17.96
CA ASP A 75 26.82 5.95 18.37
C ASP A 75 27.38 5.14 17.20
N ASP A 76 26.95 5.41 15.95
CA ASP A 76 27.55 4.82 14.76
C ASP A 76 28.81 5.62 14.36
N PRO A 77 30.02 5.04 14.50
CA PRO A 77 31.27 5.74 14.18
C PRO A 77 31.39 6.09 12.69
N GLU A 78 30.72 5.35 11.81
CA GLU A 78 30.74 5.57 10.36
C GLU A 78 29.63 6.54 9.91
N GLN A 79 28.72 6.92 10.81
CA GLN A 79 27.58 7.82 10.57
C GLN A 79 26.75 7.42 9.34
N PHE A 80 26.46 6.13 9.17
CA PHE A 80 25.60 5.67 8.09
C PHE A 80 24.20 6.30 8.19
N ILE A 81 23.62 6.59 7.02
CA ILE A 81 22.25 7.10 6.91
C ILE A 81 21.31 5.90 6.82
N HIS A 82 20.57 5.65 7.89
CA HIS A 82 19.53 4.64 7.96
C HIS A 82 18.19 5.23 7.52
N ILE A 83 17.75 4.88 6.31
CA ILE A 83 16.45 5.31 5.79
C ILE A 83 15.47 4.15 5.94
N ALA A 84 14.72 4.16 7.03
CA ALA A 84 13.54 3.32 7.14
C ALA A 84 12.35 4.09 6.53
N THR A 85 11.75 3.58 5.46
CA THR A 85 10.63 4.23 4.76
C THR A 85 9.31 4.05 5.50
N THR A 86 9.23 3.02 6.36
CA THR A 86 8.00 2.64 7.09
C THR A 86 8.29 2.44 8.57
N ASP A 87 7.30 2.61 9.45
CA ASP A 87 7.48 2.35 10.90
C ASP A 87 7.84 0.88 11.16
N PHE A 88 7.38 -0.01 10.28
CA PHE A 88 7.78 -1.40 10.24
C PHE A 88 9.30 -1.60 10.13
N GLU A 89 9.95 -0.91 9.19
CA GLU A 89 11.40 -0.99 9.02
C GLU A 89 12.12 -0.41 10.23
N GLN A 90 11.57 0.62 10.86
CA GLN A 90 12.10 1.14 12.12
C GLN A 90 11.97 0.09 13.24
N HIS A 91 10.82 -0.59 13.35
CA HIS A 91 10.63 -1.67 14.32
C HIS A 91 11.60 -2.84 14.09
N VAL A 92 12.00 -3.13 12.85
CA VAL A 92 13.07 -4.11 12.56
C VAL A 92 14.38 -3.65 13.21
N VAL A 93 14.77 -2.39 13.01
CA VAL A 93 15.99 -1.80 13.62
C VAL A 93 15.90 -1.83 15.15
N ASP A 94 14.77 -1.42 15.71
CA ASP A 94 14.59 -1.33 17.15
C ASP A 94 14.60 -2.72 17.80
N ARG A 95 13.96 -3.71 17.17
CA ARG A 95 13.96 -5.10 17.66
C ARG A 95 15.32 -5.75 17.60
N ILE A 96 16.10 -5.52 16.54
CA ILE A 96 17.44 -6.10 16.45
C ILE A 96 18.44 -5.41 17.37
N SER A 97 18.20 -4.14 17.74
CA SER A 97 19.07 -3.35 18.62
C SER A 97 19.20 -3.89 20.05
N VAL A 98 18.34 -4.83 20.45
CA VAL A 98 18.51 -5.57 21.73
C VAL A 98 19.79 -6.40 21.75
N PHE A 99 20.29 -6.76 20.57
CA PHE A 99 21.62 -7.32 20.37
C PHE A 99 22.58 -6.16 20.15
N ASN A 100 23.63 -6.09 20.97
CA ASN A 100 24.51 -4.93 21.03
C ASN A 100 26.01 -5.30 21.07
N TYR A 101 26.36 -6.57 20.84
CA TYR A 101 27.77 -6.99 20.78
C TYR A 101 28.31 -6.86 19.36
N THR A 102 29.53 -6.37 19.22
CA THR A 102 30.29 -6.45 17.97
C THR A 102 30.97 -7.81 17.85
N LEU A 103 31.45 -8.17 16.66
CA LEU A 103 32.29 -9.37 16.50
C LEU A 103 33.56 -9.30 17.37
N GLU A 104 34.12 -8.11 17.54
CA GLU A 104 35.30 -7.88 18.39
C GLU A 104 35.01 -8.20 19.85
N ASP A 105 33.87 -7.76 20.39
CA ASP A 105 33.45 -8.08 21.77
C ASP A 105 33.30 -9.59 22.00
N LEU A 106 32.87 -10.31 20.97
CA LEU A 106 32.73 -11.77 21.00
C LEU A 106 34.07 -12.50 20.78
N GLY A 107 35.14 -11.78 20.42
CA GLY A 107 36.41 -12.34 19.98
C GLY A 107 36.25 -13.23 18.74
N ILE A 108 35.31 -12.90 17.86
CA ILE A 108 35.06 -13.56 16.57
C ILE A 108 35.50 -12.60 15.48
N GLU A 109 36.02 -13.13 14.38
CA GLU A 109 36.42 -12.36 13.21
C GLU A 109 35.69 -12.91 12.00
N VAL A 110 35.37 -12.04 11.04
CA VAL A 110 34.90 -12.45 9.71
C VAL A 110 35.92 -12.02 8.68
N SER A 111 36.31 -12.94 7.78
CA SER A 111 37.22 -12.66 6.68
C SER A 111 36.66 -13.17 5.37
N THR A 112 36.91 -12.45 4.29
CA THR A 112 36.69 -13.00 2.95
C THR A 112 37.67 -14.15 2.73
N GLY A 113 37.20 -15.23 2.08
CA GLY A 113 38.00 -16.40 1.80
C GLY A 113 39.36 -16.00 1.19
N PRO A 114 40.48 -16.43 1.79
CA PRO A 114 41.80 -15.93 1.42
C PRO A 114 42.25 -16.41 0.04
N LEU A 115 41.63 -17.48 -0.48
CA LEU A 115 42.08 -18.16 -1.68
C LEU A 115 41.38 -17.58 -2.90
N VAL A 116 42.17 -16.99 -3.80
CA VAL A 116 41.71 -16.48 -5.10
C VAL A 116 42.11 -17.50 -6.16
N ASP A 117 41.15 -18.27 -6.66
CA ASP A 117 41.40 -19.50 -7.42
C ASP A 117 42.29 -19.27 -8.66
N PHE A 118 42.02 -18.23 -9.45
CA PHE A 118 42.77 -17.95 -10.67
C PHE A 118 44.24 -17.58 -10.44
N ARG A 119 44.63 -17.20 -9.22
CA ARG A 119 46.04 -16.91 -8.85
C ARG A 119 46.83 -18.17 -8.49
N LEU A 120 46.17 -19.30 -8.25
CA LEU A 120 46.79 -20.55 -7.80
C LEU A 120 46.45 -21.73 -8.72
N LYS A 121 46.11 -21.46 -10.00
CA LYS A 121 45.61 -22.46 -10.97
C LYS A 121 46.46 -23.73 -11.04
N GLU A 122 47.77 -23.60 -10.98
CA GLU A 122 48.71 -24.73 -11.05
C GLU A 122 48.61 -25.72 -9.87
N HIS A 123 48.13 -25.23 -8.72
CA HIS A 123 47.94 -26.03 -7.52
C HIS A 123 46.53 -26.61 -7.40
N LEU A 124 45.55 -26.11 -8.17
CA LEU A 124 44.16 -26.58 -8.10
C LEU A 124 44.03 -28.00 -8.63
N ARG A 125 43.17 -28.80 -7.99
CA ARG A 125 42.89 -30.19 -8.35
C ARG A 125 41.39 -30.43 -8.40
N GLN A 126 40.94 -31.08 -9.48
CA GLN A 126 39.53 -31.40 -9.65
C GLN A 126 39.03 -32.44 -8.65
N LYS A 127 39.90 -33.35 -8.21
CA LYS A 127 39.60 -34.39 -7.23
C LYS A 127 40.59 -34.31 -6.07
N PRO A 128 40.17 -34.66 -4.85
CA PRO A 128 41.09 -34.79 -3.72
C PRO A 128 42.09 -35.93 -3.96
N GLY A 129 43.27 -35.78 -3.35
CA GLY A 129 44.34 -36.76 -3.43
C GLY A 129 45.40 -36.58 -2.34
N PRO A 130 46.43 -37.44 -2.32
CA PRO A 130 47.56 -37.30 -1.39
C PRO A 130 48.22 -35.92 -1.51
N GLY A 131 48.53 -35.30 -0.37
CA GLY A 131 49.16 -33.98 -0.32
C GLY A 131 48.26 -32.81 -0.73
N THR A 132 46.94 -33.02 -0.78
CA THR A 132 45.96 -31.94 -1.05
C THR A 132 45.19 -31.53 0.20
N ALA A 133 44.74 -30.28 0.23
CA ALA A 133 43.72 -29.79 1.15
C ALA A 133 42.38 -29.62 0.40
N PRO A 134 41.24 -29.78 1.08
CA PRO A 134 39.94 -29.39 0.54
C PRO A 134 39.91 -27.91 0.18
N LEU A 135 39.27 -27.60 -0.96
CA LEU A 135 38.98 -26.25 -1.40
C LEU A 135 37.47 -26.06 -1.48
N LEU A 136 36.96 -25.14 -0.66
CA LEU A 136 35.53 -24.91 -0.48
C LEU A 136 35.07 -23.67 -1.26
N TYR A 137 34.03 -23.86 -2.06
CA TYR A 137 33.35 -22.85 -2.86
C TYR A 137 31.90 -22.69 -2.37
N PRO A 138 31.22 -21.57 -2.69
CA PRO A 138 29.79 -21.42 -2.42
C PRO A 138 28.92 -22.57 -2.94
N ALA A 139 29.29 -23.19 -4.06
CA ALA A 139 28.55 -24.30 -4.66
C ALA A 139 28.61 -25.62 -3.88
N HIS A 140 29.54 -25.74 -2.91
CA HIS A 140 29.63 -26.88 -2.00
C HIS A 140 28.67 -26.77 -0.81
N PHE A 141 28.08 -25.60 -0.59
CA PHE A 141 27.10 -25.38 0.47
C PHE A 141 25.70 -25.27 -0.13
N ASP A 142 24.86 -26.25 0.19
CA ASP A 142 23.44 -26.31 -0.17
C ASP A 142 22.55 -26.29 1.09
N ALA A 143 21.25 -26.51 0.93
CA ALA A 143 20.31 -26.47 2.05
C ALA A 143 20.52 -27.62 3.06
N ASP A 144 21.12 -28.73 2.62
CA ASP A 144 21.38 -29.91 3.44
C ASP A 144 22.76 -29.85 4.11
N GLY A 145 23.60 -28.89 3.71
CA GLY A 145 24.87 -28.58 4.35
C GLY A 145 26.03 -28.61 3.36
N LEU A 146 27.13 -29.24 3.76
CA LEU A 146 28.32 -29.37 2.92
C LEU A 146 28.23 -30.63 2.05
N THR A 147 28.25 -30.42 0.73
CA THR A 147 28.47 -31.46 -0.26
C THR A 147 29.84 -31.27 -0.91
N TRP A 148 30.80 -32.12 -0.53
CA TRP A 148 32.16 -32.13 -1.07
C TRP A 148 32.71 -33.56 -1.14
N PRO A 149 33.40 -33.96 -2.23
CA PRO A 149 33.61 -33.20 -3.46
C PRO A 149 32.35 -33.14 -4.34
N LYS A 150 32.27 -32.15 -5.23
CA LYS A 150 31.17 -31.99 -6.20
C LYS A 150 31.68 -32.13 -7.63
N SER A 151 30.95 -32.87 -8.45
CA SER A 151 31.22 -32.98 -9.88
C SER A 151 30.91 -31.64 -10.58
N GLY A 152 31.86 -31.09 -11.32
CA GLY A 152 31.67 -29.82 -12.03
C GLY A 152 32.96 -29.23 -12.57
N LYS A 153 32.90 -27.96 -13.01
CA LYS A 153 34.07 -27.23 -13.54
C LYS A 153 34.98 -26.71 -12.42
N LYS A 154 34.43 -26.43 -11.24
CA LYS A 154 35.16 -25.89 -10.10
C LYS A 154 36.00 -27.00 -9.44
N PRO A 155 37.27 -26.73 -9.09
CA PRO A 155 38.12 -27.71 -8.43
C PRO A 155 37.63 -28.00 -7.01
N ASN A 156 37.96 -29.19 -6.51
CA ASN A 156 37.58 -29.61 -5.16
C ASN A 156 38.75 -29.54 -4.18
N ALA A 157 39.98 -29.54 -4.65
CA ALA A 157 41.15 -29.60 -3.79
C ALA A 157 42.27 -28.69 -4.29
N ILE A 158 43.24 -28.44 -3.43
CA ILE A 158 44.45 -27.68 -3.74
C ILE A 158 45.67 -28.42 -3.18
N ASN A 159 46.71 -28.58 -4.00
CA ASN A 159 47.98 -29.14 -3.56
C ASN A 159 48.58 -28.26 -2.46
N ILE A 160 49.04 -28.87 -1.37
CA ILE A 160 49.75 -28.19 -0.29
C ILE A 160 51.22 -28.05 -0.70
N THR A 161 51.63 -26.82 -0.98
CA THR A 161 52.99 -26.42 -1.35
C THR A 161 53.37 -25.19 -0.52
N PRO A 162 54.67 -24.83 -0.43
CA PRO A 162 55.07 -23.58 0.23
C PRO A 162 54.33 -22.33 -0.29
N ASP A 163 53.96 -22.33 -1.59
CA ASP A 163 53.24 -21.22 -2.22
C ASP A 163 51.75 -21.17 -1.90
N SER A 164 51.10 -22.34 -1.75
CA SER A 164 49.67 -22.44 -1.46
C SER A 164 49.34 -22.45 0.03
N GLU A 165 50.23 -22.97 0.88
CA GLU A 165 49.97 -23.24 2.30
C GLU A 165 49.62 -21.98 3.11
N LYS A 166 50.22 -20.83 2.77
CA LYS A 166 49.93 -19.54 3.42
C LYS A 166 48.48 -19.07 3.25
N TRP A 167 47.76 -19.60 2.25
CA TRP A 167 46.34 -19.31 2.00
C TRP A 167 45.40 -20.34 2.64
N LEU A 168 45.94 -21.41 3.25
CA LEU A 168 45.16 -22.48 3.87
C LEU A 168 45.10 -22.30 5.38
N TRP A 169 43.92 -22.52 5.94
CA TRP A 169 43.66 -22.42 7.37
C TRP A 169 43.70 -23.79 8.03
N SER A 170 43.79 -23.82 9.35
CA SER A 170 43.75 -25.06 10.13
C SER A 170 42.37 -25.71 9.98
N ASN A 171 42.33 -27.00 9.68
CA ASN A 171 41.07 -27.73 9.58
C ASN A 171 40.64 -28.23 10.97
N ASN A 172 40.21 -27.31 11.83
CA ASN A 172 39.78 -27.60 13.19
C ASN A 172 38.56 -26.74 13.60
N GLY A 173 37.77 -27.25 14.54
CA GLY A 173 36.57 -26.56 15.03
C GLY A 173 35.48 -26.41 13.96
N HIS A 174 34.57 -25.46 14.18
CA HIS A 174 33.42 -25.21 13.31
C HIS A 174 33.49 -23.80 12.73
N TYR A 175 33.53 -23.69 11.40
CA TYR A 175 33.47 -22.43 10.70
C TYR A 175 32.02 -22.12 10.29
N VAL A 176 31.62 -20.85 10.39
CA VAL A 176 30.38 -20.38 9.76
C VAL A 176 30.78 -19.68 8.47
N VAL A 177 30.18 -20.08 7.36
CA VAL A 177 30.47 -19.53 6.03
C VAL A 177 29.24 -18.84 5.49
N THR A 178 29.41 -17.70 4.81
CA THR A 178 28.33 -17.05 4.07
C THR A 178 28.73 -16.85 2.62
N LYS A 179 27.74 -16.87 1.72
CA LYS A 179 27.95 -16.48 0.32
C LYS A 179 28.24 -14.98 0.25
N ARG A 180 29.24 -14.58 -0.52
CA ARG A 180 29.57 -13.17 -0.77
C ARG A 180 28.72 -12.56 -1.88
N PHE A 181 28.21 -13.37 -2.80
CA PHE A 181 27.37 -12.92 -3.90
C PHE A 181 26.00 -13.54 -3.75
N THR A 182 25.01 -12.67 -3.58
CA THR A 182 23.59 -13.00 -3.59
C THR A 182 22.90 -11.97 -4.47
N ALA A 183 21.94 -12.36 -5.32
CA ALA A 183 21.17 -11.35 -6.06
C ALA A 183 20.30 -10.52 -5.10
N LYS A 184 19.91 -9.30 -5.46
CA LYS A 184 18.94 -8.53 -4.64
C LYS A 184 17.61 -9.29 -4.50
N GLU A 185 17.20 -9.95 -5.58
CA GLU A 185 15.97 -10.74 -5.70
C GLU A 185 16.03 -12.12 -5.05
N GLU A 186 17.18 -12.56 -4.55
CA GLU A 186 17.23 -13.79 -3.77
C GLU A 186 16.40 -13.63 -2.49
N ARG A 187 15.72 -14.71 -2.10
CA ARG A 187 14.88 -14.75 -0.90
C ARG A 187 15.62 -14.27 0.36
N ARG A 188 16.94 -14.45 0.42
CA ARG A 188 17.81 -13.95 1.50
C ARG A 188 19.11 -13.36 0.95
N ARG A 189 19.58 -12.27 1.56
CA ARG A 189 20.91 -11.69 1.34
C ARG A 189 21.97 -12.50 2.07
N ILE A 190 21.70 -12.85 3.34
CA ILE A 190 22.63 -13.64 4.15
C ILE A 190 22.17 -15.09 4.13
N VAL A 191 23.03 -15.96 3.61
CA VAL A 191 22.84 -17.41 3.66
C VAL A 191 24.06 -18.00 4.35
N ALA A 192 23.88 -18.38 5.61
CA ALA A 192 24.95 -18.95 6.42
C ALA A 192 24.86 -20.48 6.43
N ALA A 193 26.01 -21.14 6.29
CA ALA A 193 26.17 -22.57 6.43
C ALA A 193 27.31 -22.89 7.41
N ILE A 194 27.39 -24.13 7.86
CA ILE A 194 28.41 -24.58 8.81
C ILE A 194 29.36 -25.54 8.11
N TYR A 195 30.64 -25.37 8.39
CA TYR A 195 31.68 -26.34 8.09
C TYR A 195 32.33 -26.83 9.38
N ASP A 196 32.13 -28.10 9.71
CA ASP A 196 32.51 -28.75 10.97
C ASP A 196 33.93 -29.36 10.95
N SER A 197 34.75 -29.00 9.95
CA SER A 197 36.08 -29.57 9.74
C SER A 197 36.11 -31.09 9.49
N SER A 198 34.99 -31.69 9.08
CA SER A 198 34.87 -33.14 8.85
C SER A 198 35.68 -33.70 7.69
N LEU A 199 36.21 -32.85 6.79
CA LEU A 199 36.94 -33.32 5.62
C LEU A 199 38.35 -33.85 5.94
N PRO A 200 38.86 -34.84 5.20
CA PRO A 200 40.08 -35.58 5.55
C PRO A 200 41.37 -34.83 5.18
N ALA A 201 41.68 -33.74 5.90
CA ALA A 201 42.96 -33.02 5.81
C ALA A 201 43.23 -32.19 7.08
N ARG A 202 44.50 -31.81 7.33
CA ARG A 202 44.87 -30.89 8.42
C ARG A 202 44.65 -29.41 8.09
N LYS A 203 44.48 -29.10 6.81
CA LYS A 203 44.34 -27.76 6.26
C LYS A 203 43.09 -27.69 5.40
N VAL A 204 42.49 -26.51 5.31
CA VAL A 204 41.32 -26.24 4.45
C VAL A 204 41.51 -24.89 3.73
N GLY A 205 41.09 -24.82 2.47
CA GLY A 205 41.04 -23.60 1.68
C GLY A 205 39.61 -23.09 1.56
N PHE A 206 39.39 -21.82 1.84
CA PHE A 206 38.12 -21.13 1.58
C PHE A 206 38.31 -20.15 0.42
N GLU A 207 37.47 -20.27 -0.60
CA GLU A 207 37.55 -19.42 -1.78
C GLU A 207 36.91 -18.04 -1.56
N ASN A 208 37.38 -17.02 -2.28
CA ASN A 208 37.07 -15.60 -2.06
C ASN A 208 35.63 -15.14 -2.34
N HIS A 209 34.75 -16.03 -2.82
CA HIS A 209 33.30 -15.82 -2.88
C HIS A 209 32.58 -16.28 -1.61
N LEU A 210 33.33 -16.73 -0.59
CA LEU A 210 32.84 -16.98 0.76
C LEU A 210 33.32 -15.88 1.71
N ASN A 211 32.52 -15.55 2.72
CA ASN A 211 33.02 -15.00 3.98
C ASN A 211 33.05 -16.11 5.03
N VAL A 212 34.03 -16.07 5.93
CA VAL A 212 34.27 -17.11 6.92
C VAL A 212 34.40 -16.47 8.30
N PHE A 213 33.56 -16.89 9.23
CA PHE A 213 33.66 -16.53 10.65
C PHE A 213 34.59 -17.50 11.35
N HIS A 214 35.53 -16.96 12.12
CA HIS A 214 36.61 -17.69 12.76
C HIS A 214 37.10 -16.97 14.02
N ARG A 215 37.98 -17.61 14.78
CA ARG A 215 38.78 -16.96 15.84
C ARG A 215 40.24 -17.15 15.47
N GLN A 216 40.93 -16.07 15.05
CA GLN A 216 42.34 -16.13 14.62
C GLN A 216 42.62 -17.23 13.57
N LYS A 217 41.79 -17.32 12.53
CA LYS A 217 41.84 -18.34 11.45
C LYS A 217 41.66 -19.80 11.91
N GLN A 218 41.07 -20.00 13.08
CA GLN A 218 40.63 -21.31 13.59
C GLN A 218 39.11 -21.35 13.71
N GLY A 219 38.53 -22.56 13.67
CA GLY A 219 37.10 -22.74 13.84
C GLY A 219 36.63 -22.39 15.26
N LEU A 220 35.34 -22.09 15.38
CA LEU A 220 34.63 -21.82 16.63
C LEU A 220 34.24 -23.13 17.33
N SER A 221 33.76 -23.04 18.58
CA SER A 221 33.06 -24.17 19.22
C SER A 221 31.73 -24.46 18.51
N LYS A 222 31.30 -25.71 18.57
CA LYS A 222 30.09 -26.20 17.87
C LYS A 222 28.85 -25.35 18.18
N GLU A 223 28.62 -25.06 19.45
CA GLU A 223 27.44 -24.35 19.94
C GLU A 223 27.43 -22.90 19.44
N ILE A 224 28.57 -22.21 19.50
CA ILE A 224 28.71 -20.84 19.00
C ILE A 224 28.53 -20.79 17.47
N ALA A 225 29.15 -21.72 16.73
CA ALA A 225 29.00 -21.76 15.27
C ALA A 225 27.54 -22.02 14.85
N LEU A 226 26.86 -22.97 15.50
CA LEU A 226 25.44 -23.24 15.25
C LEU A 226 24.58 -22.03 15.61
N GLY A 227 24.79 -21.42 16.77
CA GLY A 227 24.04 -20.24 17.18
C GLY A 227 24.23 -19.04 16.26
N LEU A 228 25.46 -18.81 15.81
CA LEU A 228 25.78 -17.76 14.85
C LEU A 228 25.12 -18.02 13.48
N ALA A 229 25.13 -19.27 13.01
CA ALA A 229 24.44 -19.64 11.77
C ALA A 229 22.91 -19.51 11.90
N VAL A 230 22.32 -19.83 13.06
CA VAL A 230 20.90 -19.59 13.35
C VAL A 230 20.59 -18.11 13.29
N TYR A 231 21.37 -17.27 13.98
CA TYR A 231 21.19 -15.83 13.99
C TYR A 231 21.29 -15.22 12.58
N LEU A 232 22.35 -15.54 11.84
CA LEU A 232 22.59 -15.00 10.50
C LEU A 232 21.54 -15.42 9.45
N ASN A 233 20.86 -16.55 9.66
CA ASN A 233 19.79 -17.02 8.77
C ASN A 233 18.39 -16.52 9.18
N CYS A 234 18.28 -15.73 10.25
CA CYS A 234 17.00 -15.19 10.72
C CYS A 234 16.45 -14.12 9.77
N THR A 235 15.13 -14.13 9.56
CA THR A 235 14.42 -13.15 8.74
C THR A 235 14.59 -11.73 9.27
N LEU A 236 14.65 -11.53 10.60
CA LEU A 236 14.84 -10.20 11.20
C LEU A 236 16.19 -9.60 10.80
N VAL A 237 17.24 -10.43 10.88
CA VAL A 237 18.62 -10.04 10.53
C VAL A 237 18.73 -9.77 9.03
N ASP A 238 18.12 -10.61 8.20
CA ASP A 238 18.10 -10.41 6.75
C ASP A 238 17.41 -9.10 6.36
N LYS A 239 16.25 -8.80 6.97
CA LYS A 239 15.53 -7.53 6.76
C LYS A 239 16.35 -6.33 7.21
N TYR A 240 16.98 -6.39 8.38
CA TYR A 240 17.86 -5.34 8.85
C TYR A 240 19.05 -5.13 7.90
N PHE A 241 19.69 -6.21 7.47
CA PHE A 241 20.83 -6.16 6.55
C PHE A 241 20.45 -5.51 5.20
N ARG A 242 19.25 -5.80 4.69
CA ARG A 242 18.76 -5.20 3.43
C ARG A 242 18.60 -3.68 3.48
N GLN A 243 18.35 -3.09 4.65
CA GLN A 243 18.16 -1.64 4.78
C GLN A 243 19.42 -0.82 4.49
N PHE A 244 20.61 -1.41 4.62
CA PHE A 244 21.88 -0.72 4.33
C PHE A 244 22.73 -1.42 3.27
N ASN A 245 22.45 -2.68 2.93
CA ASN A 245 23.17 -3.42 1.87
C ASN A 245 22.51 -3.24 0.49
N GLY A 246 22.69 -2.06 -0.09
CA GLY A 246 22.12 -1.68 -1.40
C GLY A 246 22.82 -2.25 -2.65
N HIS A 247 23.67 -3.27 -2.54
CA HIS A 247 24.40 -3.87 -3.66
C HIS A 247 24.36 -5.39 -3.63
N THR A 248 24.77 -6.07 -4.71
CA THR A 248 24.69 -7.54 -4.82
C THR A 248 25.72 -8.29 -3.98
N GLN A 249 26.68 -7.61 -3.37
CA GLN A 249 27.69 -8.25 -2.52
C GLN A 249 27.30 -8.22 -1.03
N VAL A 250 27.67 -9.26 -0.30
CA VAL A 250 27.65 -9.32 1.17
C VAL A 250 29.12 -9.25 1.59
N ASN A 251 29.63 -8.07 1.91
CA ASN A 251 31.03 -7.91 2.24
C ASN A 251 31.31 -8.24 3.70
N SER A 252 32.56 -8.63 4.00
CA SER A 252 32.99 -8.83 5.39
C SER A 252 32.93 -7.54 6.21
N ALA A 253 33.06 -6.37 5.58
CA ALA A 253 32.87 -5.07 6.25
C ALA A 253 31.41 -4.90 6.72
N ASP A 254 30.44 -5.13 5.85
CA ASP A 254 29.00 -5.08 6.17
C ASP A 254 28.62 -6.07 7.28
N LEU A 255 29.24 -7.26 7.30
CA LEU A 255 29.02 -8.23 8.38
C LEU A 255 29.66 -7.79 9.71
N ARG A 256 30.66 -6.89 9.71
CA ARG A 256 31.21 -6.34 10.95
C ARG A 256 30.34 -5.24 11.54
N THR A 257 29.49 -4.58 10.73
CA THR A 257 28.64 -3.47 11.19
C THR A 257 27.32 -3.93 11.80
N ILE A 258 26.95 -5.21 11.67
CA ILE A 258 25.79 -5.74 12.40
C ILE A 258 26.14 -6.03 13.85
N HIS A 259 25.17 -5.80 14.74
CA HIS A 259 25.27 -6.24 16.12
C HIS A 259 24.86 -7.71 16.25
N TYR A 260 25.38 -8.37 17.28
CA TYR A 260 25.25 -9.78 17.54
C TYR A 260 24.74 -10.06 18.97
N PRO A 261 24.07 -11.20 19.18
CA PRO A 261 23.80 -11.70 20.53
C PRO A 261 25.09 -12.01 21.28
N SER A 262 25.02 -12.03 22.61
CA SER A 262 26.13 -12.44 23.47
C SER A 262 26.59 -13.89 23.16
N LEU A 263 27.82 -14.25 23.55
CA LEU A 263 28.31 -15.64 23.43
C LEU A 263 27.39 -16.65 24.14
N GLU A 264 26.82 -16.29 25.29
CA GLU A 264 25.87 -17.14 26.02
C GLU A 264 24.58 -17.38 25.21
N THR A 265 24.03 -16.31 24.64
CA THR A 265 22.83 -16.38 23.79
C THR A 265 23.08 -17.19 22.52
N LEU A 266 24.24 -16.98 21.86
CA LEU A 266 24.64 -17.78 20.70
C LEU A 266 24.78 -19.26 21.08
N ALA A 267 25.45 -19.58 22.19
CA ALA A 267 25.57 -20.96 22.67
C ALA A 267 24.20 -21.59 22.90
N LYS A 268 23.27 -20.86 23.53
CA LYS A 268 21.88 -21.30 23.73
C LYS A 268 21.17 -21.61 22.41
N PHE A 269 21.25 -20.73 21.42
CA PHE A 269 20.69 -21.00 20.09
C PHE A 269 21.29 -22.25 19.44
N GLY A 270 22.61 -22.42 19.55
CA GLY A 270 23.29 -23.59 19.02
C GLY A 270 22.90 -24.90 19.69
N SER A 271 22.71 -24.90 21.02
CA SER A 271 22.22 -26.08 21.74
C SER A 271 20.79 -26.46 21.33
N LEU A 272 19.91 -25.48 21.13
CA LEU A 272 18.52 -25.72 20.69
C LEU A 272 18.43 -26.24 19.25
N ALA A 273 19.41 -25.91 18.40
CA ALA A 273 19.48 -26.36 17.02
C ALA A 273 19.77 -27.87 16.84
N LYS A 274 20.13 -28.59 17.91
CA LYS A 274 20.36 -30.05 17.90
C LYS A 274 21.33 -30.53 16.81
N GLY A 275 22.37 -29.74 16.52
CA GLY A 275 23.45 -30.13 15.62
C GLY A 275 23.26 -29.83 14.13
N LYS A 276 22.12 -29.27 13.72
CA LYS A 276 21.90 -28.78 12.34
C LYS A 276 21.15 -27.45 12.35
N ILE A 277 21.22 -26.68 11.27
CA ILE A 277 20.44 -25.44 11.17
C ILE A 277 18.94 -25.80 11.12
N PRO A 278 18.08 -25.22 11.98
CA PRO A 278 16.64 -25.50 11.99
C PRO A 278 15.91 -24.98 10.75
N LEU A 279 14.63 -25.33 10.61
CA LEU A 279 13.77 -24.73 9.58
C LEU A 279 13.54 -23.24 9.87
N GLN A 280 13.23 -22.46 8.83
CA GLN A 280 13.09 -21.01 8.95
C GLN A 280 12.12 -20.58 10.04
N LYS A 281 10.96 -21.24 10.11
CA LYS A 281 9.92 -20.96 11.12
C LYS A 281 10.46 -21.11 12.54
N ASP A 282 11.29 -22.13 12.76
CA ASP A 282 11.89 -22.40 14.07
C ASP A 282 12.99 -21.39 14.40
N ILE A 283 13.81 -21.02 13.40
CA ILE A 283 14.82 -19.95 13.56
C ILE A 283 14.14 -18.65 13.98
N ASP A 284 13.13 -18.21 13.23
CA ASP A 284 12.45 -16.93 13.48
C ASP A 284 11.71 -16.97 14.82
N TYR A 285 11.10 -18.10 15.20
CA TYR A 285 10.50 -18.29 16.51
C TYR A 285 11.51 -18.15 17.65
N LEU A 286 12.67 -18.81 17.55
CA LEU A 286 13.72 -18.78 18.57
C LEU A 286 14.29 -17.37 18.76
N ILE A 287 14.60 -16.67 17.65
CA ILE A 287 15.12 -15.31 17.71
C ILE A 287 14.05 -14.35 18.26
N ASN A 288 12.80 -14.43 17.79
CA ASN A 288 11.73 -13.57 18.27
C ASN A 288 11.47 -13.77 19.77
N GLN A 289 11.51 -15.01 20.26
CA GLN A 289 11.33 -15.28 21.68
C GLN A 289 12.44 -14.64 22.54
N GLU A 290 13.69 -14.69 22.06
CA GLU A 290 14.82 -14.06 22.74
C GLU A 290 14.78 -12.53 22.67
N VAL A 291 14.46 -11.97 21.50
CA VAL A 291 14.26 -10.52 21.32
C VAL A 291 13.15 -10.01 22.23
N SER A 292 12.02 -10.71 22.30
CA SER A 292 10.90 -10.34 23.19
C SER A 292 11.25 -10.47 24.68
N ARG A 293 12.15 -11.39 25.04
CA ARG A 293 12.68 -11.52 26.41
C ARG A 293 13.60 -10.37 26.80
N MET A 294 14.43 -9.91 25.87
CA MET A 294 15.43 -8.86 26.09
C MET A 294 14.86 -7.45 25.89
N GLY A 295 13.87 -7.29 25.02
CA GLY A 295 13.23 -6.03 24.65
C GLY A 295 12.07 -5.63 25.56
N LYS A 296 11.51 -4.44 25.31
CA LYS A 296 10.28 -3.98 25.96
C LYS A 296 9.07 -4.68 25.33
N LYS A 297 8.11 -5.10 26.17
CA LYS A 297 6.94 -5.95 25.87
C LYS A 297 5.91 -5.40 24.84
N SER A 298 6.25 -4.34 24.08
CA SER A 298 5.28 -3.50 23.35
C SER A 298 5.69 -3.16 21.90
N MET A 299 6.69 -3.81 21.32
CA MET A 299 7.02 -3.56 19.91
C MET A 299 6.20 -4.46 19.00
N LEU A 300 5.58 -3.85 17.98
CA LEU A 300 4.98 -4.54 16.84
C LEU A 300 5.93 -5.64 16.34
N ASP A 301 5.43 -6.84 16.03
CA ASP A 301 6.26 -7.85 15.36
C ASP A 301 6.22 -7.61 13.85
N PRO A 302 7.25 -6.97 13.25
CA PRO A 302 7.29 -6.76 11.81
C PRO A 302 7.21 -8.07 11.03
N ILE A 303 7.86 -9.15 11.48
CA ILE A 303 7.83 -10.40 10.71
C ILE A 303 6.38 -10.90 10.60
N GLN A 304 5.66 -10.87 11.72
CA GLN A 304 4.27 -11.29 11.76
C GLN A 304 3.34 -10.36 10.97
N ALA A 305 3.51 -9.04 11.08
CA ALA A 305 2.71 -8.08 10.33
C ALA A 305 2.86 -8.26 8.81
N GLN A 306 4.09 -8.44 8.31
CA GLN A 306 4.31 -8.71 6.88
C GLN A 306 3.72 -10.05 6.45
N GLN A 307 3.79 -11.06 7.31
CA GLN A 307 3.16 -12.34 7.04
C GLN A 307 1.65 -12.18 6.84
N LYS A 308 0.96 -11.44 7.71
CA LYS A 308 -0.47 -11.15 7.55
C LYS A 308 -0.79 -10.39 6.27
N ILE A 309 0.03 -9.40 5.90
CA ILE A 309 -0.10 -8.68 4.62
C ILE A 309 0.01 -9.65 3.44
N ASN A 310 1.00 -10.54 3.45
CA ASN A 310 1.20 -11.50 2.37
C ASN A 310 0.07 -12.54 2.29
N GLU A 311 -0.45 -12.99 3.44
CA GLU A 311 -1.61 -13.86 3.52
C GLU A 311 -2.86 -13.17 2.96
N ALA A 312 -3.10 -11.90 3.32
CA ALA A 312 -4.18 -11.09 2.75
C ALA A 312 -4.01 -10.85 1.24
N LEU A 313 -2.80 -10.62 0.74
CA LEU A 313 -2.52 -10.55 -0.69
C LEU A 313 -2.89 -11.86 -1.41
N ASN A 314 -2.52 -13.00 -0.83
CA ASN A 314 -2.87 -14.31 -1.39
C ASN A 314 -4.38 -14.53 -1.40
N LEU A 315 -5.11 -14.08 -0.37
CA LEU A 315 -6.57 -14.11 -0.36
C LEU A 315 -7.15 -13.29 -1.52
N LEU A 316 -6.68 -12.06 -1.74
CA LEU A 316 -7.14 -11.23 -2.85
C LEU A 316 -6.88 -11.86 -4.22
N ILE A 317 -5.74 -12.55 -4.37
CA ILE A 317 -5.40 -13.32 -5.59
C ILE A 317 -6.34 -14.53 -5.74
N ASN A 318 -6.59 -15.28 -4.67
CA ASN A 318 -7.46 -16.45 -4.67
C ASN A 318 -8.93 -16.09 -4.91
N PHE A 319 -9.35 -14.91 -4.45
CA PHE A 319 -10.63 -14.33 -4.84
C PHE A 319 -10.63 -13.83 -6.29
N GLY A 320 -9.52 -13.88 -7.03
CA GLY A 320 -9.52 -13.48 -8.45
C GLY A 320 -9.76 -11.99 -8.67
N LEU A 321 -9.34 -11.14 -7.72
CA LEU A 321 -9.43 -9.70 -7.90
C LEU A 321 -8.46 -9.22 -9.00
N PRO A 322 -8.80 -8.15 -9.74
CA PRO A 322 -7.93 -7.62 -10.78
C PRO A 322 -6.55 -7.21 -10.25
N ARG A 323 -5.54 -7.16 -11.12
CA ARG A 323 -4.16 -6.78 -10.74
C ARG A 323 -4.08 -5.45 -9.98
N GLY A 324 -4.98 -4.51 -10.28
CA GLY A 324 -5.06 -3.22 -9.59
C GLY A 324 -5.38 -3.31 -8.10
N GLN A 325 -5.91 -4.44 -7.62
CA GLN A 325 -6.23 -4.70 -6.21
C GLN A 325 -5.27 -5.72 -5.58
N GLN A 326 -4.32 -6.29 -6.33
CA GLN A 326 -3.31 -7.20 -5.82
C GLN A 326 -2.09 -6.42 -5.30
N ASN A 327 -2.33 -5.50 -4.37
CA ASN A 327 -1.31 -4.62 -3.79
C ASN A 327 -1.48 -4.47 -2.28
N GLU A 328 -0.44 -3.95 -1.63
CA GLU A 328 -0.38 -3.83 -0.17
C GLU A 328 -1.53 -3.00 0.40
N ARG A 329 -1.92 -1.90 -0.27
CA ARG A 329 -3.04 -1.04 0.15
C ARG A 329 -4.33 -1.84 0.29
N SER A 330 -4.65 -2.66 -0.71
CA SER A 330 -5.85 -3.50 -0.71
C SER A 330 -5.77 -4.62 0.34
N ALA A 331 -4.60 -5.22 0.53
CA ALA A 331 -4.39 -6.21 1.57
C ALA A 331 -4.59 -5.63 2.98
N LEU A 332 -4.01 -4.46 3.26
CA LEU A 332 -4.22 -3.73 4.51
C LEU A 332 -5.68 -3.32 4.71
N THR A 333 -6.36 -2.94 3.63
CA THR A 333 -7.80 -2.63 3.67
C THR A 333 -8.62 -3.84 4.06
N LEU A 334 -8.32 -5.02 3.48
CA LEU A 334 -8.97 -6.28 3.86
C LEU A 334 -8.73 -6.62 5.33
N LEU A 335 -7.49 -6.49 5.80
CA LEU A 335 -7.14 -6.72 7.21
C LEU A 335 -7.89 -5.77 8.16
N ALA A 336 -8.06 -4.50 7.77
CA ALA A 336 -8.80 -3.51 8.54
C ALA A 336 -10.28 -3.88 8.69
N ILE A 337 -10.98 -4.17 7.59
CA ILE A 337 -12.41 -4.52 7.62
C ILE A 337 -12.71 -5.90 8.26
N LEU A 338 -11.66 -6.67 8.60
CA LEU A 338 -11.72 -7.89 9.40
C LEU A 338 -11.23 -7.71 10.85
N ASN A 339 -10.79 -6.50 11.20
CA ASN A 339 -10.08 -6.16 12.44
C ASN A 339 -8.89 -7.09 12.77
N LEU A 340 -8.21 -7.63 11.75
CA LEU A 340 -7.13 -8.60 11.95
C LEU A 340 -5.79 -7.90 12.21
N LYS A 341 -5.38 -7.88 13.48
CA LYS A 341 -4.07 -7.38 13.92
C LYS A 341 -2.95 -8.39 13.62
N PRO A 342 -1.67 -7.98 13.62
CA PRO A 342 -0.56 -8.89 13.34
C PRO A 342 -0.55 -10.16 14.19
N ASP A 343 -0.89 -10.05 15.47
CA ASP A 343 -0.95 -11.15 16.43
C ASP A 343 -2.25 -11.97 16.41
N GLY A 344 -3.25 -11.54 15.61
CA GLY A 344 -4.56 -12.18 15.54
C GLY A 344 -4.60 -13.44 14.68
N SER A 345 -5.69 -14.19 14.83
CA SER A 345 -5.97 -15.44 14.09
C SER A 345 -6.97 -15.22 12.96
N TRP A 346 -6.81 -15.94 11.84
CA TRP A 346 -7.80 -15.95 10.75
C TRP A 346 -9.10 -16.64 11.15
N GLN A 347 -9.11 -17.38 12.26
CA GLN A 347 -10.30 -18.04 12.82
C GLN A 347 -11.01 -17.17 13.87
N GLU A 348 -10.44 -16.02 14.26
CA GLU A 348 -10.96 -15.10 15.29
C GLU A 348 -11.08 -13.70 14.69
N LEU A 349 -11.98 -13.56 13.72
CA LEU A 349 -12.19 -12.31 12.97
C LEU A 349 -13.45 -11.57 13.43
N GLU A 350 -13.48 -10.28 13.15
CA GLU A 350 -14.65 -9.43 13.39
C GLU A 350 -15.20 -8.87 12.07
N GLN A 351 -16.42 -8.34 12.11
CA GLN A 351 -17.07 -7.68 10.98
C GLN A 351 -17.41 -6.22 11.33
N PRO A 352 -16.44 -5.35 11.64
CA PRO A 352 -16.72 -3.96 12.00
C PRO A 352 -17.29 -3.16 10.83
N LEU A 353 -18.13 -2.17 11.14
CA LEU A 353 -18.49 -1.09 10.21
C LEU A 353 -17.35 -0.07 10.18
N MET A 354 -16.70 0.10 9.03
CA MET A 354 -15.56 1.00 8.89
C MET A 354 -15.71 1.97 7.72
N GLY A 355 -15.50 3.25 7.99
CA GLY A 355 -15.23 4.24 6.95
C GLY A 355 -13.76 4.21 6.50
N ILE A 356 -13.43 4.95 5.43
CA ILE A 356 -12.06 4.99 4.88
C ILE A 356 -11.03 5.55 5.88
N THR A 357 -11.38 6.60 6.62
CA THR A 357 -10.46 7.20 7.61
C THR A 357 -10.13 6.23 8.75
N PRO A 358 -11.11 5.53 9.36
CA PRO A 358 -10.83 4.41 10.27
C PRO A 358 -9.94 3.31 9.68
N ILE A 359 -10.11 2.96 8.40
CA ILE A 359 -9.24 1.97 7.72
C ILE A 359 -7.79 2.48 7.67
N MET A 360 -7.57 3.72 7.23
CA MET A 360 -6.22 4.31 7.18
C MET A 360 -5.59 4.42 8.58
N GLU A 361 -6.38 4.74 9.59
CA GLU A 361 -5.93 4.77 10.98
C GLU A 361 -5.53 3.38 11.48
N PHE A 362 -6.29 2.34 11.12
CA PHE A 362 -5.94 0.95 11.43
C PHE A 362 -4.60 0.56 10.78
N CYS A 363 -4.38 0.91 9.51
CA CYS A 363 -3.11 0.68 8.81
C CYS A 363 -1.94 1.35 9.54
N ARG A 364 -2.12 2.58 10.01
CA ARG A 364 -1.12 3.30 10.80
C ARG A 364 -0.88 2.62 12.15
N ALA A 365 -1.93 2.42 12.93
CA ALA A 365 -1.83 2.00 14.32
C ALA A 365 -1.33 0.56 14.50
N PHE A 366 -1.74 -0.37 13.63
CA PHE A 366 -1.44 -1.80 13.78
C PHE A 366 -0.46 -2.34 12.74
N TYR A 367 -0.21 -1.63 11.66
CA TYR A 367 0.71 -2.07 10.61
C TYR A 367 1.84 -1.06 10.32
N GLY A 368 1.85 0.10 10.99
CA GLY A 368 2.91 1.11 10.84
C GLY A 368 2.95 1.75 9.45
N LYS A 369 1.80 1.79 8.76
CA LYS A 369 1.65 2.30 7.39
C LYS A 369 0.80 3.57 7.41
N GLU A 370 1.49 4.71 7.48
CA GLU A 370 0.86 6.03 7.43
C GLU A 370 0.76 6.53 5.98
N TYR A 371 -0.48 6.63 5.50
CA TYR A 371 -0.82 7.18 4.19
C TYR A 371 -1.11 8.67 4.27
N ALA A 372 -0.80 9.42 3.20
CA ALA A 372 -1.17 10.82 3.11
C ALA A 372 -2.70 11.03 3.11
N PRO A 373 -3.24 12.14 3.64
CA PRO A 373 -4.69 12.36 3.74
C PRO A 373 -5.44 12.29 2.40
N ASN A 374 -4.81 12.68 1.29
CA ASN A 374 -5.42 12.65 -0.04
C ASN A 374 -5.54 11.23 -0.61
N THR A 375 -4.76 10.26 -0.12
CA THR A 375 -4.90 8.83 -0.47
C THR A 375 -6.24 8.24 -0.02
N ARG A 376 -7.01 8.94 0.84
CA ARG A 376 -8.38 8.56 1.21
C ARG A 376 -9.24 8.28 -0.03
N GLU A 377 -9.12 9.09 -1.07
CA GLU A 377 -9.91 8.91 -2.28
C GLU A 377 -9.45 7.67 -3.08
N THR A 378 -8.16 7.37 -3.04
CA THR A 378 -7.56 6.17 -3.62
C THR A 378 -8.07 4.90 -2.93
N PHE A 379 -8.09 4.85 -1.59
CA PHE A 379 -8.69 3.73 -0.84
C PHE A 379 -10.16 3.52 -1.22
N ARG A 380 -10.91 4.62 -1.38
CA ARG A 380 -12.32 4.57 -1.75
C ARG A 380 -12.51 4.03 -3.17
N ARG A 381 -11.91 4.69 -4.17
CA ARG A 381 -12.16 4.45 -5.60
C ARG A 381 -11.40 3.27 -6.19
N GLN A 382 -10.21 2.97 -5.67
CA GLN A 382 -9.31 1.95 -6.24
C GLN A 382 -9.18 0.71 -5.36
N THR A 383 -9.87 0.64 -4.21
CA THR A 383 -9.92 -0.56 -3.39
C THR A 383 -11.36 -0.88 -2.96
N MET A 384 -12.00 -0.02 -2.17
CA MET A 384 -13.31 -0.35 -1.60
C MET A 384 -14.42 -0.45 -2.64
N HIS A 385 -14.42 0.40 -3.68
CA HIS A 385 -15.36 0.27 -4.79
C HIS A 385 -15.24 -1.10 -5.47
N GLN A 386 -14.01 -1.56 -5.75
CA GLN A 386 -13.81 -2.86 -6.38
C GLN A 386 -14.14 -4.02 -5.45
N PHE A 387 -13.93 -3.88 -4.14
CA PHE A 387 -14.38 -4.88 -3.17
C PHE A 387 -15.92 -4.97 -3.17
N VAL A 388 -16.61 -3.85 -3.28
CA VAL A 388 -18.07 -3.79 -3.34
C VAL A 388 -18.62 -4.32 -4.67
N GLU A 389 -17.97 -4.02 -5.79
CA GLU A 389 -18.30 -4.57 -7.12
C GLU A 389 -18.07 -6.08 -7.18
N ALA A 390 -17.01 -6.58 -6.53
CA ALA A 390 -16.70 -8.00 -6.48
C ALA A 390 -17.49 -8.80 -5.43
N GLY A 391 -18.43 -8.16 -4.70
CA GLY A 391 -19.21 -8.81 -3.65
C GLY A 391 -18.42 -9.17 -2.38
N ILE A 392 -17.18 -8.66 -2.23
CA ILE A 392 -16.33 -8.87 -1.05
C ILE A 392 -16.80 -8.02 0.14
N ALA A 393 -17.27 -6.81 -0.12
CA ALA A 393 -17.71 -5.87 0.91
C ALA A 393 -19.09 -5.28 0.58
N LEU A 394 -19.81 -4.85 1.61
CA LEU A 394 -21.08 -4.16 1.54
C LEU A 394 -20.86 -2.66 1.75
N TYR A 395 -21.63 -1.84 1.04
CA TYR A 395 -21.62 -0.38 1.18
C TYR A 395 -22.84 0.07 2.00
N ASN A 396 -22.61 0.83 3.07
CA ASN A 396 -23.62 1.31 4.02
C ASN A 396 -24.66 0.25 4.43
N PRO A 397 -24.26 -0.96 4.87
CA PRO A 397 -25.22 -1.99 5.28
C PRO A 397 -26.05 -1.60 6.51
N ASP A 398 -25.63 -0.57 7.25
CA ASP A 398 -26.33 0.00 8.40
C ASP A 398 -27.44 1.00 8.02
N GLU A 399 -27.26 1.75 6.94
CA GLU A 399 -28.21 2.76 6.44
C GLU A 399 -28.14 2.80 4.90
N PRO A 400 -28.88 1.90 4.22
CA PRO A 400 -28.71 1.68 2.78
C PRO A 400 -29.11 2.88 1.90
N ASP A 401 -29.99 3.75 2.39
CA ASP A 401 -30.45 4.99 1.74
C ASP A 401 -29.51 6.19 2.00
N ARG A 402 -28.38 5.97 2.69
CA ARG A 402 -27.39 7.02 2.96
C ARG A 402 -26.82 7.59 1.64
N PRO A 403 -26.75 8.93 1.50
CA PRO A 403 -26.18 9.57 0.32
C PRO A 403 -24.74 9.12 0.02
N VAL A 404 -24.42 8.93 -1.26
CA VAL A 404 -23.11 8.43 -1.73
C VAL A 404 -21.94 9.32 -1.31
N ASN A 405 -22.18 10.64 -1.21
CA ASN A 405 -21.20 11.63 -0.79
C ASN A 405 -21.16 11.87 0.73
N SER A 406 -21.90 11.09 1.52
CA SER A 406 -21.97 11.26 2.97
C SER A 406 -20.60 11.06 3.63
N PRO A 407 -20.16 11.96 4.53
CA PRO A 407 -18.94 11.75 5.31
C PRO A 407 -19.05 10.57 6.28
N LYS A 408 -20.28 10.06 6.50
CA LYS A 408 -20.57 8.88 7.34
C LYS A 408 -20.58 7.57 6.56
N ALA A 409 -20.22 7.57 5.28
CA ALA A 409 -20.16 6.35 4.49
C ALA A 409 -19.26 5.30 5.16
N CYS A 410 -19.76 4.07 5.27
CA CYS A 410 -19.05 2.95 5.88
C CYS A 410 -19.21 1.67 5.06
N TYR A 411 -18.36 0.71 5.38
CA TYR A 411 -18.26 -0.56 4.71
C TYR A 411 -18.16 -1.69 5.72
N GLN A 412 -18.53 -2.88 5.31
CA GLN A 412 -18.40 -4.11 6.09
C GLN A 412 -18.03 -5.24 5.14
N ILE A 413 -17.29 -6.24 5.60
CA ILE A 413 -17.08 -7.48 4.83
C ILE A 413 -18.43 -8.17 4.57
N SER A 414 -18.63 -8.77 3.40
CA SER A 414 -19.85 -9.54 3.13
C SER A 414 -19.88 -10.84 3.95
N PRO A 415 -21.06 -11.31 4.39
CA PRO A 415 -21.17 -12.53 5.19
C PRO A 415 -20.56 -13.76 4.53
N GLU A 416 -20.72 -13.88 3.21
CA GLU A 416 -20.22 -15.02 2.43
C GLU A 416 -18.70 -15.02 2.34
N THR A 417 -18.12 -13.85 2.07
CA THR A 417 -16.66 -13.71 2.04
C THR A 417 -16.06 -13.92 3.43
N PHE A 418 -16.70 -13.40 4.47
CA PHE A 418 -16.28 -13.61 5.85
C PHE A 418 -16.25 -15.10 6.23
N ALA A 419 -17.30 -15.86 5.89
CA ALA A 419 -17.38 -17.28 6.18
C ALA A 419 -16.24 -18.09 5.54
N VAL A 420 -15.86 -17.75 4.30
CA VAL A 420 -14.75 -18.39 3.59
C VAL A 420 -13.40 -18.02 4.20
N ILE A 421 -13.20 -16.76 4.57
CA ILE A 421 -11.92 -16.33 5.16
C ILE A 421 -11.65 -17.05 6.49
N LEU A 422 -12.69 -17.37 7.28
CA LEU A 422 -12.53 -18.10 8.54
C LEU A 422 -11.88 -19.48 8.36
N THR A 423 -12.01 -20.11 7.20
CA THR A 423 -11.41 -21.42 6.90
C THR A 423 -9.97 -21.31 6.38
N TYR A 424 -9.43 -20.10 6.19
CA TYR A 424 -8.10 -19.89 5.66
C TYR A 424 -7.01 -20.58 6.48
N GLY A 425 -6.18 -21.38 5.81
CA GLY A 425 -5.11 -22.16 6.44
C GLY A 425 -5.58 -23.45 7.13
N THR A 426 -6.86 -23.81 7.02
CA THR A 426 -7.41 -25.08 7.50
C THR A 426 -7.59 -26.08 6.34
N ASP A 427 -7.83 -27.36 6.67
CA ASP A 427 -8.10 -28.41 5.68
C ASP A 427 -9.41 -28.17 4.88
N GLN A 428 -10.27 -27.25 5.33
CA GLN A 428 -11.51 -26.89 4.62
C GLN A 428 -11.35 -25.73 3.63
N TRP A 429 -10.19 -25.08 3.59
CA TRP A 429 -9.94 -23.89 2.77
C TRP A 429 -10.26 -24.12 1.30
N ASP A 430 -9.66 -25.15 0.69
CA ASP A 430 -9.78 -25.38 -0.75
C ASP A 430 -11.24 -25.66 -1.16
N GLN A 431 -11.96 -26.48 -0.36
CA GLN A 431 -13.36 -26.80 -0.64
C GLN A 431 -14.26 -25.57 -0.52
N THR A 432 -14.12 -24.78 0.55
CA THR A 432 -14.97 -23.61 0.79
C THR A 432 -14.69 -22.47 -0.18
N LEU A 433 -13.42 -22.27 -0.57
CA LEU A 433 -13.06 -21.33 -1.62
C LEU A 433 -13.69 -21.70 -2.97
N SER A 434 -13.64 -22.97 -3.38
CA SER A 434 -14.24 -23.41 -4.64
C SER A 434 -15.75 -23.14 -4.69
N SER A 435 -16.50 -23.53 -3.65
CA SER A 435 -17.95 -23.26 -3.60
C SER A 435 -18.26 -21.76 -3.60
N TYR A 436 -17.47 -20.96 -2.88
CA TYR A 436 -17.64 -19.51 -2.88
C TYR A 436 -17.41 -18.89 -4.26
N LEU A 437 -16.36 -19.30 -4.98
CA LEU A 437 -16.06 -18.76 -6.30
C LEU A 437 -17.15 -19.08 -7.32
N GLU A 438 -17.84 -20.22 -7.20
CA GLU A 438 -18.98 -20.59 -8.05
C GLU A 438 -20.19 -19.67 -7.83
N GLU A 439 -20.45 -19.26 -6.59
CA GLU A 439 -21.63 -18.45 -6.23
C GLU A 439 -21.38 -16.93 -6.27
N ARG A 440 -20.12 -16.50 -6.26
CA ARG A 440 -19.76 -15.09 -6.03
C ARG A 440 -20.32 -14.13 -7.08
N GLU A 441 -20.29 -14.48 -8.37
CA GLU A 441 -20.84 -13.59 -9.41
C GLU A 441 -22.34 -13.35 -9.21
N THR A 442 -23.07 -14.39 -8.80
CA THR A 442 -24.49 -14.30 -8.48
C THR A 442 -24.74 -13.44 -7.24
N LEU A 443 -23.90 -13.53 -6.21
CA LEU A 443 -23.97 -12.68 -5.02
C LEU A 443 -23.67 -11.21 -5.34
N ALA A 444 -22.65 -10.94 -6.15
CA ALA A 444 -22.32 -9.59 -6.59
C ALA A 444 -23.50 -8.95 -7.36
N GLN A 445 -24.13 -9.71 -8.26
CA GLN A 445 -25.34 -9.28 -8.98
C GLN A 445 -26.52 -9.05 -8.04
N LEU A 446 -26.74 -9.92 -7.05
CA LEU A 446 -27.79 -9.77 -6.03
C LEU A 446 -27.61 -8.46 -5.25
N TYR A 447 -26.40 -8.20 -4.76
CA TYR A 447 -26.10 -6.98 -4.01
C TYR A 447 -26.19 -5.72 -4.89
N GLU A 448 -25.80 -5.80 -6.16
CA GLU A 448 -26.01 -4.71 -7.11
C GLU A 448 -27.51 -4.44 -7.35
N MET A 449 -28.33 -5.48 -7.50
CA MET A 449 -29.78 -5.37 -7.66
C MET A 449 -30.43 -4.76 -6.41
N GLN A 450 -30.02 -5.16 -5.20
CA GLN A 450 -30.52 -4.56 -3.96
C GLN A 450 -30.19 -3.06 -3.88
N ARG A 451 -29.00 -2.64 -4.32
CA ARG A 451 -28.65 -1.21 -4.43
C ARG A 451 -29.50 -0.47 -5.46
N LYS A 452 -29.76 -1.08 -6.62
CA LYS A 452 -30.63 -0.50 -7.66
C LYS A 452 -32.07 -0.34 -7.19
N MET A 453 -32.60 -1.29 -6.41
CA MET A 453 -33.94 -1.18 -5.81
C MET A 453 -34.08 0.00 -4.84
N GLN A 454 -32.98 0.50 -4.30
CA GLN A 454 -32.96 1.65 -3.37
C GLN A 454 -32.72 2.99 -4.08
N MET A 455 -32.54 2.99 -5.40
CA MET A 455 -32.47 4.21 -6.20
C MET A 455 -33.86 4.84 -6.34
N ILE A 456 -33.90 6.15 -6.56
CA ILE A 456 -35.14 6.89 -6.74
C ILE A 456 -35.48 6.89 -8.25
N PRO A 457 -36.59 6.24 -8.69
CA PRO A 457 -37.01 6.29 -10.09
C PRO A 457 -37.59 7.67 -10.44
N VAL A 458 -37.25 8.16 -11.62
CA VAL A 458 -37.76 9.41 -12.21
C VAL A 458 -38.07 9.18 -13.69
N GLU A 459 -39.33 9.35 -14.07
CA GLU A 459 -39.77 9.35 -15.47
C GLU A 459 -39.35 10.67 -16.13
N VAL A 460 -38.59 10.59 -17.23
CA VAL A 460 -38.09 11.78 -17.96
C VAL A 460 -38.69 11.92 -19.36
N GLU A 461 -39.21 10.83 -19.93
CA GLU A 461 -40.02 10.80 -21.15
C GLU A 461 -41.08 9.69 -21.02
N GLU A 462 -42.11 9.70 -21.87
CA GLU A 462 -43.14 8.67 -21.90
C GLU A 462 -42.49 7.28 -22.09
N ASP A 463 -42.70 6.38 -21.13
CA ASP A 463 -42.07 5.05 -21.06
C ASP A 463 -40.54 5.02 -20.87
N TYR A 464 -39.92 6.11 -20.40
CA TYR A 464 -38.48 6.16 -20.09
C TYR A 464 -38.18 6.69 -18.68
N GLU A 465 -37.73 5.80 -17.80
CA GLU A 465 -37.32 6.11 -16.43
C GLU A 465 -35.79 6.09 -16.25
N ILE A 466 -35.28 7.03 -15.45
CA ILE A 466 -33.91 7.05 -14.93
C ILE A 466 -33.90 6.76 -13.43
N ALA A 467 -32.80 6.20 -12.93
CA ALA A 467 -32.62 5.89 -11.52
C ALA A 467 -31.57 6.83 -10.90
N LEU A 468 -31.98 7.65 -9.93
CA LEU A 468 -31.09 8.56 -9.21
C LEU A 468 -30.61 7.96 -7.89
N THR A 469 -29.39 8.29 -7.48
CA THR A 469 -28.87 7.85 -6.17
C THR A 469 -29.73 8.36 -5.02
N PRO A 470 -29.95 7.59 -3.94
CA PRO A 470 -30.76 8.04 -2.81
C PRO A 470 -30.12 9.25 -2.11
N GLY A 471 -30.96 10.22 -1.71
CA GLY A 471 -30.53 11.42 -0.99
C GLY A 471 -31.49 12.59 -1.16
N THR A 472 -31.36 13.59 -0.28
CA THR A 472 -32.21 14.80 -0.31
C THR A 472 -32.03 15.62 -1.58
N HIS A 473 -30.81 15.65 -2.14
CA HIS A 473 -30.50 16.35 -3.39
C HIS A 473 -31.16 15.66 -4.60
N SER A 474 -30.97 14.35 -4.77
CA SER A 474 -31.64 13.57 -5.82
C SER A 474 -33.16 13.59 -5.70
N LYS A 475 -33.70 13.64 -4.47
CA LYS A 475 -35.13 13.84 -4.26
C LYS A 475 -35.59 15.20 -4.79
N LEU A 476 -34.84 16.28 -4.53
CA LEU A 476 -35.15 17.59 -5.09
C LEU A 476 -35.05 17.62 -6.61
N ILE A 477 -34.09 16.92 -7.21
CA ILE A 477 -34.00 16.73 -8.67
C ILE A 477 -35.25 16.04 -9.22
N LYS A 478 -35.72 14.98 -8.55
CA LYS A 478 -37.01 14.36 -8.87
C LYS A 478 -38.16 15.35 -8.77
N ASP A 479 -38.24 16.12 -7.68
CA ASP A 479 -39.31 17.10 -7.47
C ASP A 479 -39.26 18.20 -8.56
N ILE A 480 -38.08 18.59 -9.06
CA ILE A 480 -37.99 19.50 -10.21
C ILE A 480 -38.64 18.89 -11.46
N ILE A 481 -38.36 17.62 -11.76
CA ILE A 481 -38.89 16.98 -12.97
C ILE A 481 -40.39 16.71 -12.84
N VAL A 482 -40.85 16.26 -11.67
CA VAL A 482 -42.24 15.79 -11.47
C VAL A 482 -43.18 16.91 -10.99
N GLU A 483 -42.69 17.92 -10.28
CA GLU A 483 -43.53 19.00 -9.74
C GLU A 483 -43.29 20.36 -10.43
N PHE A 484 -42.03 20.76 -10.65
CA PHE A 484 -41.72 22.05 -11.29
C PHE A 484 -42.04 22.02 -12.79
N ALA A 485 -41.51 21.05 -13.54
CA ALA A 485 -41.65 21.02 -15.00
C ALA A 485 -43.12 21.06 -15.46
N PRO A 486 -44.06 20.25 -14.89
CA PRO A 486 -45.46 20.29 -15.33
C PRO A 486 -46.18 21.61 -15.03
N ARG A 487 -45.68 22.42 -14.08
CA ARG A 487 -46.31 23.68 -13.66
C ARG A 487 -45.76 24.90 -14.39
N TYR A 488 -44.45 24.94 -14.60
CA TYR A 488 -43.75 26.11 -15.13
C TYR A 488 -43.21 25.94 -16.54
N ALA A 489 -43.11 24.70 -17.02
CA ALA A 489 -42.64 24.33 -18.35
C ALA A 489 -43.43 23.13 -18.91
N PRO A 490 -44.78 23.21 -18.99
CA PRO A 490 -45.60 22.05 -19.34
C PRO A 490 -45.24 21.51 -20.73
N GLY A 491 -44.96 20.20 -20.81
CA GLY A 491 -44.52 19.55 -22.04
C GLY A 491 -43.07 19.85 -22.43
N SER A 492 -42.25 20.36 -21.51
CA SER A 492 -40.81 20.51 -21.75
C SER A 492 -40.10 19.16 -21.87
N GLU A 493 -39.12 19.10 -22.76
CA GLU A 493 -38.20 17.97 -22.90
C GLU A 493 -37.14 18.03 -21.79
N VAL A 494 -36.86 16.92 -21.09
CA VAL A 494 -35.72 16.82 -20.18
C VAL A 494 -34.46 16.61 -21.03
N ILE A 495 -33.50 17.53 -20.99
CA ILE A 495 -32.29 17.45 -21.82
C ILE A 495 -31.10 16.88 -21.04
N TYR A 496 -31.00 17.20 -19.76
CA TYR A 496 -29.92 16.74 -18.89
C TYR A 496 -30.40 16.60 -17.45
N VAL A 497 -29.91 15.56 -16.77
CA VAL A 497 -30.06 15.35 -15.33
C VAL A 497 -28.71 14.91 -14.75
N GLY A 498 -28.20 15.64 -13.77
CA GLY A 498 -27.02 15.25 -12.98
C GLY A 498 -27.39 14.27 -11.87
N ASP A 499 -26.51 13.30 -11.59
CA ASP A 499 -26.65 12.43 -10.42
C ASP A 499 -25.49 12.66 -9.43
N THR A 500 -25.79 12.59 -8.13
CA THR A 500 -24.80 12.82 -7.08
C THR A 500 -23.74 11.70 -6.99
N GLY A 501 -24.04 10.51 -7.53
CA GLY A 501 -23.12 9.36 -7.57
C GLY A 501 -22.33 9.25 -8.88
N SER A 502 -22.96 9.49 -10.02
CA SER A 502 -22.33 9.59 -11.35
C SER A 502 -22.52 10.97 -11.97
N LYS A 503 -21.43 11.60 -12.47
CA LYS A 503 -21.46 12.96 -13.07
C LYS A 503 -22.51 13.19 -14.17
N ILE A 504 -23.11 12.14 -14.72
CA ILE A 504 -24.20 12.19 -15.69
C ILE A 504 -25.24 11.15 -15.24
N GLY A 505 -26.47 11.59 -14.95
CA GLY A 505 -27.63 10.71 -14.75
C GLY A 505 -28.41 10.50 -16.05
N TYR A 506 -28.49 11.52 -16.90
CA TYR A 506 -29.15 11.48 -18.21
C TYR A 506 -28.66 12.64 -19.10
N LEU A 507 -28.46 12.43 -20.40
CA LEU A 507 -28.05 13.47 -21.36
C LEU A 507 -28.54 13.18 -22.79
N GLN A 508 -29.31 14.09 -23.36
CA GLN A 508 -29.69 14.10 -24.78
C GLN A 508 -28.68 14.90 -25.61
N GLN A 509 -27.52 14.30 -25.89
CA GLN A 509 -26.40 15.01 -26.53
C GLN A 509 -26.76 15.61 -27.90
N SER A 510 -27.44 14.84 -28.76
CA SER A 510 -27.86 15.31 -30.10
C SER A 510 -28.81 16.50 -30.00
N ARG A 511 -29.76 16.45 -29.05
CA ARG A 511 -30.75 17.50 -28.85
C ARG A 511 -30.11 18.77 -28.30
N LEU A 512 -29.20 18.65 -27.35
CA LEU A 512 -28.46 19.78 -26.80
C LEU A 512 -27.61 20.49 -27.88
N LEU A 513 -27.02 19.72 -28.80
CA LEU A 513 -26.29 20.24 -29.97
C LEU A 513 -27.22 21.01 -30.93
N GLU A 514 -28.42 20.47 -31.22
CA GLU A 514 -29.43 21.14 -32.04
C GLU A 514 -29.86 22.49 -31.45
N LEU A 515 -29.89 22.60 -30.12
CA LEU A 515 -30.19 23.83 -29.40
C LEU A 515 -29.02 24.83 -29.36
N GLY A 516 -27.89 24.50 -30.00
CA GLY A 516 -26.72 25.38 -30.15
C GLY A 516 -25.70 25.27 -29.01
N VAL A 517 -25.79 24.23 -28.17
CA VAL A 517 -24.93 24.06 -27.00
C VAL A 517 -24.00 22.86 -27.20
N GLU A 518 -22.70 23.13 -27.26
CA GLU A 518 -21.65 22.10 -27.27
C GLU A 518 -21.09 21.96 -25.86
N VAL A 519 -21.15 20.76 -25.29
CA VAL A 519 -20.62 20.47 -23.95
C VAL A 519 -19.36 19.62 -24.08
N ASP A 520 -18.27 20.12 -23.52
CA ASP A 520 -17.00 19.39 -23.40
C ASP A 520 -17.03 18.52 -22.13
N GLU A 521 -16.29 17.40 -22.08
CA GLU A 521 -16.31 16.43 -20.96
C GLU A 521 -15.95 17.06 -19.58
N HIS A 522 -15.43 18.29 -19.58
CA HIS A 522 -14.96 19.03 -18.42
C HIS A 522 -15.87 20.21 -18.00
N GLY A 523 -16.94 20.50 -18.75
CA GLY A 523 -17.88 21.59 -18.44
C GLY A 523 -18.79 21.27 -17.25
N LYS A 524 -18.91 22.18 -16.27
CA LYS A 524 -19.82 22.02 -15.12
C LYS A 524 -21.26 22.37 -15.52
N MET A 525 -22.01 21.38 -15.99
CA MET A 525 -23.45 21.44 -16.26
C MET A 525 -24.27 21.84 -15.00
N PRO A 526 -25.47 22.41 -15.16
CA PRO A 526 -26.43 22.57 -14.06
C PRO A 526 -27.09 21.23 -13.71
N ASP A 527 -27.75 21.12 -12.55
CA ASP A 527 -28.31 19.83 -12.09
C ASP A 527 -29.43 19.29 -12.99
N VAL A 528 -30.29 20.17 -13.54
CA VAL A 528 -31.34 19.80 -14.50
C VAL A 528 -31.40 20.83 -15.64
N VAL A 529 -31.53 20.35 -16.89
CA VAL A 529 -31.81 21.19 -18.06
C VAL A 529 -33.13 20.76 -18.68
N LEU A 530 -34.07 21.70 -18.83
CA LEU A 530 -35.36 21.48 -19.50
C LEU A 530 -35.48 22.38 -20.72
N TYR A 531 -35.93 21.85 -21.85
CA TYR A 531 -36.24 22.63 -23.05
C TYR A 531 -37.76 22.77 -23.23
N TYR A 532 -38.25 24.00 -23.08
CA TYR A 532 -39.67 24.31 -23.26
C TYR A 532 -39.93 24.89 -24.65
N GLN A 533 -40.34 24.02 -25.56
CA GLN A 533 -40.48 24.32 -26.98
C GLN A 533 -41.49 25.44 -27.27
N GLU A 534 -42.60 25.51 -26.53
CA GLU A 534 -43.68 26.49 -26.78
C GLU A 534 -43.20 27.95 -26.66
N LYS A 535 -42.32 28.22 -25.67
CA LYS A 535 -41.75 29.55 -25.42
C LYS A 535 -40.33 29.69 -25.96
N ASN A 536 -39.78 28.62 -26.53
CA ASN A 536 -38.38 28.51 -26.92
C ASN A 536 -37.44 28.93 -25.76
N TRP A 537 -37.62 28.29 -24.61
CA TRP A 537 -36.81 28.53 -23.40
C TRP A 537 -36.00 27.30 -23.00
N LEU A 538 -34.81 27.54 -22.46
CA LEU A 538 -33.98 26.53 -21.83
C LEU A 538 -33.86 26.87 -20.34
N PHE A 539 -34.47 26.06 -19.49
CA PHE A 539 -34.36 26.17 -18.05
C PHE A 539 -33.06 25.51 -17.59
N LEU A 540 -32.24 26.26 -16.87
CA LEU A 540 -31.00 25.81 -16.24
C LEU A 540 -31.24 25.82 -14.73
N ILE A 541 -31.44 24.63 -14.14
CA ILE A 541 -31.95 24.49 -12.78
C ILE A 541 -30.86 23.87 -11.88
N GLU A 542 -30.56 24.54 -10.78
CA GLU A 542 -29.62 24.04 -9.74
C GLU A 542 -30.40 23.62 -8.49
N ALA A 543 -30.18 22.40 -7.99
CA ALA A 543 -30.86 21.81 -6.84
C ALA A 543 -30.05 22.03 -5.54
N VAL A 544 -30.45 23.00 -4.73
CA VAL A 544 -29.70 23.40 -3.53
C VAL A 544 -30.21 22.70 -2.28
N THR A 545 -29.40 21.79 -1.74
CA THR A 545 -29.65 21.17 -0.42
C THR A 545 -28.59 21.52 0.60
N THR A 546 -27.31 21.36 0.26
CA THR A 546 -26.16 21.63 1.14
C THR A 546 -25.00 22.36 0.44
N HIS A 547 -25.04 22.49 -0.88
CA HIS A 547 -24.04 23.16 -1.72
C HIS A 547 -24.68 24.44 -2.29
N GLY A 548 -23.92 25.54 -2.43
CA GLY A 548 -24.46 26.90 -2.63
C GLY A 548 -25.31 27.12 -3.90
N PRO A 549 -26.11 28.21 -3.95
CA PRO A 549 -27.07 28.49 -5.03
C PRO A 549 -26.43 28.99 -6.33
N VAL A 550 -27.26 29.35 -7.31
CA VAL A 550 -26.80 30.14 -8.48
C VAL A 550 -26.42 31.54 -8.00
N ASP A 551 -25.16 31.66 -7.59
CA ASP A 551 -24.54 32.93 -7.24
C ASP A 551 -24.13 33.71 -8.50
N SER A 552 -23.69 34.96 -8.32
CA SER A 552 -23.28 35.80 -9.45
C SER A 552 -22.08 35.24 -10.25
N LYS A 553 -21.33 34.28 -9.69
CA LYS A 553 -20.23 33.59 -10.39
C LYS A 553 -20.80 32.44 -11.22
N ARG A 554 -21.63 31.58 -10.64
CA ARG A 554 -22.28 30.44 -11.27
C ARG A 554 -23.22 30.88 -12.39
N HIS A 555 -23.96 31.97 -12.19
CA HIS A 555 -24.74 32.59 -13.26
C HIS A 555 -23.86 32.92 -14.47
N ARG A 556 -22.72 33.61 -14.27
CA ARG A 556 -21.77 33.92 -15.36
C ARG A 556 -21.16 32.68 -16.01
N GLU A 557 -20.84 31.65 -15.22
CA GLU A 557 -20.34 30.37 -15.75
C GLU A 557 -21.38 29.71 -16.67
N LEU A 558 -22.63 29.62 -16.23
CA LEU A 558 -23.72 29.05 -17.02
C LEU A 558 -24.05 29.92 -18.24
N SER A 559 -24.10 31.25 -18.11
CA SER A 559 -24.28 32.15 -19.24
C SER A 559 -23.18 32.01 -20.29
N THR A 560 -21.95 31.74 -19.87
CA THR A 560 -20.82 31.52 -20.79
C THR A 560 -20.94 30.15 -21.47
N LEU A 561 -21.26 29.11 -20.70
CA LEU A 561 -21.41 27.75 -21.20
C LEU A 561 -22.55 27.65 -22.23
N PHE A 562 -23.66 28.35 -21.98
CA PHE A 562 -24.85 28.36 -22.83
C PHE A 562 -24.94 29.61 -23.72
N ALA A 563 -23.84 30.34 -23.92
CA ALA A 563 -23.82 31.61 -24.66
C ALA A 563 -24.29 31.49 -26.13
N LYS A 564 -24.14 30.31 -26.72
CA LYS A 564 -24.54 30.00 -28.10
C LYS A 564 -25.92 29.35 -28.20
N ALA A 565 -26.61 29.16 -27.08
CA ALA A 565 -27.94 28.58 -27.07
C ALA A 565 -28.89 29.41 -27.93
N ILE A 566 -29.65 28.72 -28.79
CA ILE A 566 -30.69 29.32 -29.63
C ILE A 566 -31.93 29.71 -28.80
N PRO A 567 -32.38 28.90 -27.81
CA PRO A 567 -33.47 29.29 -26.91
C PRO A 567 -33.07 30.37 -25.90
N GLY A 568 -34.05 31.11 -25.38
CA GLY A 568 -33.84 32.03 -24.26
C GLY A 568 -33.51 31.28 -22.97
N LEU A 569 -32.58 31.80 -22.17
CA LEU A 569 -32.13 31.13 -20.95
C LEU A 569 -32.97 31.57 -19.74
N VAL A 570 -33.41 30.61 -18.93
CA VAL A 570 -34.09 30.84 -17.65
C VAL A 570 -33.29 30.14 -16.56
N TYR A 571 -32.76 30.90 -15.60
CA TYR A 571 -31.98 30.36 -14.49
C TYR A 571 -32.86 30.15 -13.28
N VAL A 572 -32.86 28.92 -12.73
CA VAL A 572 -33.68 28.57 -11.58
C VAL A 572 -32.81 27.99 -10.48
N THR A 573 -32.95 28.50 -9.26
CA THR A 573 -32.43 27.83 -8.07
C THR A 573 -33.58 27.14 -7.36
N ALA A 574 -33.53 25.82 -7.24
CA ALA A 574 -34.52 25.02 -6.54
C ALA A 574 -34.07 24.71 -5.11
N PHE A 575 -34.98 24.81 -4.15
CA PHE A 575 -34.77 24.42 -2.75
C PHE A 575 -35.82 23.41 -2.29
N PRO A 576 -35.51 22.52 -1.34
CA PRO A 576 -36.51 21.61 -0.79
C PRO A 576 -37.56 22.35 0.05
N ASP A 577 -37.12 23.36 0.81
CA ASP A 577 -37.94 24.09 1.77
C ASP A 577 -37.43 25.53 1.98
N ARG A 578 -38.28 26.39 2.57
CA ARG A 578 -37.93 27.80 2.82
C ARG A 578 -36.83 27.97 3.86
N THR A 579 -36.65 27.00 4.76
CA THR A 579 -35.61 27.04 5.81
C THR A 579 -34.22 26.92 5.19
N THR A 580 -34.07 26.04 4.20
CA THR A 580 -32.85 25.84 3.42
C THR A 580 -32.59 27.06 2.55
N MET A 581 -33.61 27.57 1.86
CA MET A 581 -33.51 28.83 1.08
C MET A 581 -33.00 30.00 1.94
N GLY A 582 -33.50 30.14 3.17
CA GLY A 582 -33.11 31.23 4.08
C GLY A 582 -31.61 31.29 4.40
N LYS A 583 -30.90 30.16 4.31
CA LYS A 583 -29.44 30.11 4.52
C LYS A 583 -28.64 30.73 3.37
N TYR A 584 -29.22 30.76 2.18
CA TYR A 584 -28.53 31.12 0.93
C TYR A 584 -29.11 32.36 0.26
N ILE A 585 -30.17 32.95 0.82
CA ILE A 585 -30.92 34.07 0.21
C ILE A 585 -30.05 35.27 -0.18
N THR A 586 -28.96 35.53 0.56
CA THR A 586 -28.04 36.64 0.30
C THR A 586 -27.07 36.38 -0.86
N GLU A 587 -26.97 35.14 -1.32
CA GLU A 587 -26.03 34.71 -2.36
C GLU A 587 -26.72 34.56 -3.73
N ILE A 588 -28.05 34.50 -3.77
CA ILE A 588 -28.84 34.32 -5.00
C ILE A 588 -28.65 35.53 -5.92
N SER A 589 -28.31 35.26 -7.18
CA SER A 589 -28.13 36.33 -8.18
C SER A 589 -29.47 36.99 -8.56
N TRP A 590 -29.43 38.31 -8.79
CA TRP A 590 -30.49 39.00 -9.52
C TRP A 590 -30.64 38.44 -10.93
N GLU A 591 -31.80 38.68 -11.54
CA GLU A 591 -32.21 38.16 -12.85
C GLU A 591 -32.30 36.62 -12.88
N THR A 592 -32.65 36.01 -11.73
CA THR A 592 -32.87 34.57 -11.60
C THR A 592 -34.18 34.26 -10.88
N GLU A 593 -34.65 33.04 -11.06
CA GLU A 593 -35.87 32.54 -10.44
C GLU A 593 -35.53 31.57 -9.30
N VAL A 594 -36.39 31.53 -8.28
CA VAL A 594 -36.25 30.60 -7.17
C VAL A 594 -37.54 29.80 -7.01
N TRP A 595 -37.40 28.49 -6.96
CA TRP A 595 -38.50 27.56 -6.73
C TRP A 595 -38.27 26.78 -5.43
N VAL A 596 -39.35 26.53 -4.68
CA VAL A 596 -39.30 25.79 -3.41
C VAL A 596 -40.27 24.62 -3.49
N ALA A 597 -39.75 23.40 -3.41
CA ALA A 597 -40.53 22.17 -3.55
C ALA A 597 -41.64 22.04 -2.50
N GLU A 598 -41.44 22.52 -1.27
CA GLU A 598 -42.46 22.60 -0.23
C GLU A 598 -43.69 23.44 -0.63
N THR A 599 -43.54 24.41 -1.53
CA THR A 599 -44.64 25.26 -2.04
C THR A 599 -44.64 25.27 -3.57
N PRO A 600 -44.93 24.13 -4.23
CA PRO A 600 -44.58 23.90 -5.62
C PRO A 600 -45.38 24.74 -6.63
N THR A 601 -46.48 25.36 -6.17
CA THR A 601 -47.35 26.24 -6.96
C THR A 601 -46.88 27.69 -7.04
N HIS A 602 -45.82 28.06 -6.31
CA HIS A 602 -45.29 29.42 -6.27
C HIS A 602 -43.82 29.48 -6.72
N ILE A 603 -43.45 30.60 -7.34
CA ILE A 603 -42.09 30.92 -7.75
C ILE A 603 -41.73 32.31 -7.25
N ILE A 604 -40.46 32.54 -6.91
CA ILE A 604 -39.95 33.83 -6.43
C ILE A 604 -39.05 34.40 -7.52
N HIS A 605 -39.35 35.63 -7.95
CA HIS A 605 -38.57 36.35 -8.94
C HIS A 605 -37.56 37.27 -8.26
N PHE A 606 -36.26 37.01 -8.42
CA PHE A 606 -35.21 37.94 -8.01
C PHE A 606 -34.96 38.93 -9.14
N ASP A 607 -35.88 39.89 -9.30
CA ASP A 607 -35.90 40.83 -10.42
C ASP A 607 -35.89 42.30 -9.94
N GLY A 608 -35.73 43.23 -10.88
CA GLY A 608 -35.86 44.67 -10.72
C GLY A 608 -37.29 45.16 -10.94
N ASN A 609 -37.51 45.97 -11.98
CA ASN A 609 -38.77 46.70 -12.20
C ASN A 609 -39.82 45.94 -13.05
N ARG A 610 -39.57 44.69 -13.42
CA ARG A 610 -40.33 43.98 -14.46
C ARG A 610 -41.77 43.58 -14.07
N PHE A 611 -42.03 43.32 -12.78
CA PHE A 611 -43.26 42.62 -12.34
C PHE A 611 -44.09 43.36 -11.28
N LEU A 612 -43.92 44.68 -11.11
CA LEU A 612 -44.72 45.42 -10.13
C LEU A 612 -46.17 45.64 -10.61
N GLY A 613 -47.13 45.02 -9.93
CA GLY A 613 -48.56 45.20 -10.15
C GLY A 613 -49.41 44.46 -9.11
N PRO A 614 -50.69 44.82 -8.94
CA PRO A 614 -51.60 44.09 -8.05
C PRO A 614 -51.91 42.70 -8.62
N TYR A 615 -51.95 41.68 -7.75
CA TYR A 615 -52.32 40.30 -8.12
C TYR A 615 -53.80 40.15 -8.51
N GLU A 616 -54.65 41.04 -7.99
CA GLU A 616 -56.06 41.12 -8.36
C GLU A 616 -56.22 42.24 -9.39
N THR A 617 -56.44 41.89 -10.65
CA THR A 617 -57.05 42.79 -11.63
C THR A 617 -58.56 42.71 -11.47
N SER A 618 -59.17 43.83 -11.05
CA SER A 618 -60.62 44.03 -11.02
C SER A 618 -61.30 43.72 -12.35
#